data_AF-A0A7S0KEZ3-F1
#
_entry.id   AF-A0A7S0KEZ3-F1
#
_cell.length_a   1.000
_cell.length_b   1.000
_cell.length_c   1.000
_cell.angle_alpha   90.00
_cell.angle_beta   90.00
_cell.angle_gamma   90.00
#
_symmetry.space_group_name_H-M   'P 1'
#
loop_
_entity.id
_entity.type
_entity.pdbx_description
1 polymer ?
#
loop_
_entity_poly.entity_id
_entity_poly.type
_entity_poly.pdbx_seq_one_letter_code
_entity_poly.pdbx_strand_id
1 'polypeptide(L)'
;YDSLFPAESMMKWLAYGNDLKHPQADAGFMQRREFCFTLPGDVFVRYQSFKDDKELRKELKSKLPSKIDIGPVFNVDPSKRLAYSGGAGSDRVFAPTEREFVM
;
A
#
# COMPACT_ATOMS: atom_id res chain seq x y z
N TYR A 1 10.32 0.09 14.91
CA TYR A 1 10.14 0.91 13.68
C TYR A 1 10.68 2.34 13.78
N ASP A 2 11.12 2.81 14.95
CA ASP A 2 11.48 4.22 15.12
C ASP A 2 12.79 4.62 14.43
N SER A 3 13.82 3.75 14.50
CA SER A 3 15.19 4.12 14.12
C SER A 3 15.79 3.27 13.00
N LEU A 4 15.47 1.96 12.93
CA LEU A 4 16.16 1.03 12.02
C LEU A 4 15.40 0.69 10.74
N PHE A 5 14.07 0.83 10.73
CA PHE A 5 13.28 0.41 9.58
C PHE A 5 13.46 1.40 8.41
N PRO A 6 13.90 0.93 7.22
CA PRO A 6 14.26 1.79 6.10
C PRO A 6 13.02 2.19 5.28
N ALA A 7 12.06 2.88 5.90
CA ALA A 7 10.78 3.22 5.24
C ALA A 7 10.98 4.03 3.95
N GLU A 8 11.92 4.98 3.94
CA GLU A 8 12.22 5.79 2.76
C GLU A 8 12.72 4.93 1.60
N SER A 9 13.70 4.05 1.86
CA SER A 9 14.23 3.14 0.83
C SER A 9 13.18 2.17 0.32
N MET A 10 12.32 1.66 1.21
CA MET A 10 11.23 0.76 0.81
C MET A 10 10.19 1.49 -0.04
N MET A 11 9.78 2.70 0.32
CA MET A 11 8.85 3.50 -0.48
C MET A 11 9.45 3.84 -1.85
N LYS A 12 10.74 4.18 -1.90
CA LYS A 12 11.45 4.44 -3.16
C LYS A 12 11.51 3.20 -4.06
N TRP A 13 11.78 2.02 -3.48
CA TRP A 13 11.78 0.75 -4.21
C TRP A 13 10.40 0.46 -4.79
N LEU A 14 9.35 0.50 -3.97
CA LEU A 14 7.99 0.14 -4.38
C LEU A 14 7.34 1.17 -5.31
N ALA A 15 7.86 2.40 -5.36
CA ALA A 15 7.35 3.42 -6.27
C ALA A 15 7.76 3.21 -7.73
N TYR A 16 8.80 2.43 -8.02
CA TYR A 16 9.32 2.23 -9.39
C TYR A 16 9.58 3.53 -10.17
N GLY A 17 10.00 4.60 -9.48
CA GLY A 17 10.23 5.91 -10.10
C GLY A 17 8.99 6.77 -10.28
N ASN A 18 7.80 6.32 -9.86
CA ASN A 18 6.58 7.12 -9.80
C ASN A 18 6.59 8.16 -8.66
N ASP A 19 7.65 8.97 -8.60
CA ASP A 19 7.92 9.95 -7.54
C ASP A 19 7.72 11.41 -7.99
N LEU A 20 6.94 11.60 -9.06
CA LEU A 20 6.62 12.89 -9.70
C LEU A 20 7.82 13.65 -10.29
N LYS A 21 8.99 13.04 -10.38
CA LYS A 21 10.20 13.70 -10.92
C LYS A 21 10.35 13.58 -12.43
N HIS A 22 9.42 12.91 -13.12
CA HIS A 22 9.38 12.85 -14.58
C HIS A 22 7.94 12.91 -15.12
N PRO A 23 7.73 13.34 -16.38
CA PRO A 23 6.38 13.57 -16.93
C PRO A 23 5.46 12.34 -17.00
N GLN A 24 6.03 11.14 -16.96
CA GLN A 24 5.28 9.87 -17.02
C GLN A 24 5.01 9.27 -15.64
N ALA A 25 5.46 9.91 -14.55
CA ALA A 25 5.28 9.40 -13.20
C ALA A 25 3.80 9.46 -12.78
N ASP A 26 3.25 8.35 -12.33
CA ASP A 26 1.91 8.30 -11.76
C ASP A 26 1.96 8.63 -10.26
N ALA A 27 1.55 9.85 -9.91
CA ALA A 27 1.48 10.34 -8.54
C ALA A 27 0.71 9.43 -7.58
N GLY A 28 -0.27 8.68 -8.10
CA GLY A 28 -1.14 7.80 -7.32
C GLY A 28 -0.61 6.37 -7.18
N PHE A 29 0.47 6.00 -7.88
CA PHE A 29 0.95 4.62 -7.94
C PHE A 29 1.18 4.02 -6.54
N MET A 30 1.93 4.72 -5.68
CA MET A 30 2.20 4.23 -4.33
C MET A 30 0.96 4.20 -3.43
N GLN A 31 0.06 5.17 -3.58
CA GLN A 31 -1.18 5.18 -2.80
C GLN A 31 -2.13 4.02 -3.17
N ARG A 32 -1.93 3.38 -4.32
CA ARG A 32 -2.70 2.21 -4.73
C ARG A 32 -2.06 0.87 -4.34
N ARG A 33 -0.87 0.90 -3.74
CA ARG A 33 -0.15 -0.27 -3.22
C ARG A 33 -0.81 -0.77 -1.94
N GLU A 34 -1.16 -2.07 -1.88
CA GLU A 34 -1.58 -2.69 -0.62
C GLU A 34 -0.36 -3.03 0.26
N PHE A 35 -0.52 -2.73 1.54
CA PHE A 35 0.20 -3.32 2.66
C PHE A 35 -0.78 -4.08 3.55
N CYS A 36 -0.29 -5.17 4.14
CA CYS A 36 -0.98 -5.89 5.21
C CYS A 36 -0.07 -5.94 6.43
N PHE A 37 -0.63 -5.55 7.57
CA PHE A 37 0.06 -5.62 8.85
C PHE A 37 -0.50 -6.77 9.65
N THR A 38 0.38 -7.68 10.08
CA THR A 38 0.02 -8.66 11.10
C THR A 38 0.35 -8.06 12.47
N LEU A 39 -0.66 -7.91 13.32
CA LEU A 39 -0.50 -7.45 14.71
C LEU A 39 -0.34 -8.65 15.65
N PRO A 40 0.08 -8.43 16.91
CA PRO A 40 0.09 -9.50 17.92
C PRO A 40 -1.27 -10.19 18.04
N GLY A 41 -1.26 -11.53 18.15
CA GLY A 41 -2.47 -12.35 18.13
C GLY A 41 -2.96 -12.69 16.72
N ASP A 42 -2.10 -12.61 15.71
CA ASP A 42 -2.39 -12.97 14.31
C ASP A 42 -3.59 -12.20 13.71
N VAL A 43 -3.73 -10.94 14.11
CA VAL A 43 -4.74 -10.03 13.55
C VAL A 43 -4.19 -9.40 12.27
N PHE A 44 -4.83 -9.68 11.14
CA PHE A 44 -4.44 -9.15 9.84
C PHE A 44 -5.18 -7.85 9.51
N VAL A 45 -4.44 -6.75 9.41
CA VAL A 45 -4.96 -5.45 8.95
C VAL A 45 -4.58 -5.27 7.49
N ARG A 46 -5.48 -5.72 6.61
CA ARG A 46 -5.31 -5.67 5.15
C ARG A 46 -5.78 -4.36 4.53
N TYR A 47 -5.44 -4.17 3.25
CA TYR A 47 -5.84 -3.02 2.45
C TYR A 47 -5.39 -1.68 3.04
N GLN A 48 -4.25 -1.69 3.73
CA GLN A 48 -3.55 -0.48 4.11
C GLN A 48 -2.83 0.05 2.87
N SER A 49 -2.70 1.37 2.77
CA SER A 49 -1.99 2.05 1.70
C SER A 49 -1.39 3.33 2.27
N PHE A 50 -0.27 3.78 1.70
CA PHE A 50 0.46 4.95 2.19
C PHE A 50 0.94 5.77 1.00
N LYS A 51 0.81 7.10 1.11
CA LYS A 51 1.26 8.02 0.07
C LYS A 51 2.77 8.21 0.09
N ASP A 52 3.36 8.27 1.28
CA ASP A 52 4.78 8.56 1.48
C ASP A 52 5.38 7.82 2.70
N ASP A 53 6.69 7.95 2.88
CA ASP A 53 7.41 7.29 3.96
C ASP A 53 7.01 7.83 5.35
N LYS A 54 6.50 9.06 5.44
CA LYS A 54 6.08 9.66 6.70
C LYS A 54 4.79 9.01 7.20
N GLU A 55 3.81 8.81 6.32
CA GLU A 55 2.57 8.10 6.63
C GLU A 55 2.86 6.65 7.04
N LEU A 56 3.70 5.95 6.28
CA LEU A 56 4.12 4.59 6.60
C LEU A 56 4.80 4.54 7.98
N ARG A 57 5.79 5.41 8.25
CA ARG A 57 6.50 5.47 9.55
C ARG A 57 5.54 5.74 10.69
N LYS A 58 4.60 6.67 10.52
CA LYS A 58 3.60 7.00 11.55
C LYS A 58 2.78 5.75 11.92
N GLU A 59 2.28 5.04 10.91
CA GLU A 59 1.46 3.85 11.12
C GLU A 59 2.25 2.67 11.68
N LEU A 60 3.49 2.47 11.24
CA LEU A 60 4.40 1.46 11.79
C LEU A 60 4.73 1.71 13.27
N LYS A 61 4.97 2.97 13.67
CA LYS A 61 5.20 3.34 15.07
C LYS A 61 3.94 3.19 15.92
N SER A 62 2.77 3.48 15.35
CA SER A 62 1.50 3.37 16.08
C SER A 62 1.01 1.93 16.26
N LYS A 63 1.15 1.09 15.24
CA LYS A 63 0.59 -0.27 15.24
C LYS A 63 1.59 -1.35 15.65
N LEU A 64 2.89 -1.07 15.52
CA LEU A 64 3.98 -1.99 15.85
C LEU A 64 3.74 -3.42 15.31
N PRO A 65 3.50 -3.60 13.99
CA PRO A 65 3.19 -4.91 13.44
C PRO A 65 4.34 -5.90 13.60
N SER A 66 4.02 -7.17 13.82
CA SER A 66 4.98 -8.28 13.87
C SER A 66 5.40 -8.75 12.47
N LYS A 67 4.53 -8.58 11.46
CA LYS A 67 4.82 -8.86 10.05
C LYS A 67 4.25 -7.78 9.15
N ILE A 68 4.91 -7.55 8.02
CA ILE A 68 4.47 -6.65 6.97
C ILE A 68 4.45 -7.46 5.68
N ASP A 69 3.27 -7.61 5.09
CA ASP A 69 3.10 -8.24 3.78
C ASP A 69 2.85 -7.16 2.73
N ILE A 70 3.50 -7.29 1.58
CA ILE A 70 3.37 -6.37 0.45
C ILE A 70 2.42 -7.02 -0.58
N GLY A 71 1.33 -6.33 -0.91
CA GLY A 71 0.24 -6.85 -1.75
C GLY A 71 0.44 -6.60 -3.26
N PRO A 72 -0.63 -6.36 -4.03
CA PRO A 72 -0.58 -5.79 -5.38
C PRO A 72 -0.82 -4.26 -5.38
N VAL A 73 -0.59 -3.61 -6.53
CA VAL A 73 -1.10 -2.27 -6.87
C VAL A 73 -2.52 -2.49 -7.36
N PHE A 74 -3.46 -1.73 -6.85
CA PHE A 74 -4.86 -1.76 -7.27
C PHE A 74 -5.17 -0.64 -8.26
N ASN A 75 -6.34 -0.72 -8.89
CA ASN A 75 -6.86 0.35 -9.74
C ASN A 75 -7.31 1.59 -8.95
N VAL A 76 -7.57 1.45 -7.65
CA VAL A 76 -7.92 2.53 -6.72
C VAL A 76 -7.22 2.35 -5.38
N ASP A 77 -7.25 3.37 -4.52
CA ASP A 77 -6.69 3.31 -3.16
C ASP A 77 -7.33 2.18 -2.33
N PRO A 78 -6.57 1.14 -1.89
CA PRO A 78 -7.08 0.01 -1.11
C PRO A 78 -7.80 0.41 0.19
N SER A 79 -7.37 1.51 0.82
CA SER A 79 -8.01 2.02 2.04
C SER A 79 -9.45 2.49 1.79
N LYS A 80 -9.76 2.87 0.54
CA LYS A 80 -11.08 3.35 0.09
C LYS A 80 -11.89 2.30 -0.66
N ARG A 81 -11.44 1.03 -0.66
CA ARG A 81 -12.09 -0.07 -1.41
C ARG A 81 -13.60 -0.20 -1.16
N LEU A 82 -14.09 0.16 0.03
CA LEU A 82 -15.52 0.06 0.36
C LEU A 82 -16.39 0.94 -0.56
N ALA A 83 -15.88 2.08 -1.04
CA ALA A 83 -16.58 2.92 -2.01
C ALA A 83 -16.71 2.28 -3.41
N TYR A 84 -15.97 1.20 -3.66
CA TYR A 84 -15.89 0.44 -4.90
C TYR A 84 -16.31 -1.03 -4.70
N SER A 85 -17.03 -1.30 -3.60
CA SER A 85 -17.57 -2.63 -3.30
C SER A 85 -19.04 -2.75 -3.77
N GLY A 86 -19.43 -1.97 -4.78
CA GLY A 86 -20.80 -1.90 -5.26
C GLY A 86 -21.33 -3.28 -5.66
N GLY A 87 -22.59 -3.54 -5.27
CA GLY A 87 -23.28 -4.80 -5.53
C GLY A 87 -23.38 -5.13 -7.02
N ALA A 88 -23.81 -6.37 -7.30
CA ALA A 88 -23.95 -6.91 -8.65
C ALA A 88 -24.57 -5.89 -9.62
N GLY A 89 -23.75 -5.37 -10.55
CA GLY A 89 -24.15 -4.36 -11.54
C GLY A 89 -23.41 -3.01 -11.48
N SER A 90 -22.52 -2.77 -10.52
CA SER A 90 -21.70 -1.55 -10.51
C SER A 90 -20.42 -1.71 -11.35
N ASP A 91 -20.17 -0.81 -12.29
CA ASP A 91 -18.91 -0.74 -13.08
C ASP A 91 -17.68 -0.36 -12.21
N ARG A 92 -17.90 -0.02 -10.94
CA ARG A 92 -16.86 0.37 -9.99
C ARG A 92 -16.25 -0.85 -9.33
N VAL A 93 -15.45 -1.60 -10.08
CA VAL A 93 -14.80 -2.82 -9.59
C VAL A 93 -13.47 -2.47 -8.89
N PHE A 94 -13.29 -2.94 -7.65
CA PHE A 94 -11.99 -2.94 -6.98
C PHE A 94 -11.16 -4.14 -7.45
N ALA A 95 -10.05 -3.90 -8.17
CA ALA A 95 -9.26 -4.97 -8.78
C ALA A 95 -7.74 -4.72 -8.71
N PRO A 96 -6.92 -5.77 -8.52
CA PRO A 96 -5.47 -5.66 -8.63
C PRO A 96 -5.08 -5.44 -10.10
N THR A 97 -4.13 -4.56 -10.35
CA THR A 97 -3.63 -4.25 -11.71
C THR A 97 -2.22 -4.77 -11.92
N GLU A 98 -1.35 -4.63 -10.91
CA GLU A 98 0.08 -4.93 -11.05
C GLU A 98 0.65 -5.54 -9.76
N ARG A 99 1.59 -6.47 -9.89
CA ARG A 99 2.36 -7.02 -8.77
C ARG A 99 3.70 -7.54 -9.25
N GLU A 100 4.68 -7.47 -8.38
CA GLU A 100 5.98 -8.12 -8.53
C GLU A 100 5.81 -9.63 -8.70
N PHE A 101 6.60 -10.20 -9.62
CA PHE A 101 6.77 -11.64 -9.68
C PHE A 101 7.61 -12.11 -8.48
N VAL A 102 7.07 -13.05 -7.70
CA VAL A 102 7.71 -13.63 -6.51
C VAL A 102 7.74 -15.15 -6.69
N MET A 103 8.89 -15.76 -6.43
CA MET A 103 9.11 -17.21 -6.53
C MET A 103 8.94 -17.92 -5.19
#